data_AF-A0A926B1B7-F1
#
_entry.id   AF-A0A926B1B7-F1
#
_cell.length_a   1.000
_cell.length_b   1.000
_cell.length_c   1.000
_cell.angle_alpha   90.00
_cell.angle_beta   90.00
_cell.angle_gamma   90.00
#
_symmetry.space_group_name_H-M   'P 1'
#
loop_
_entity.id
_entity.type
_entity.pdbx_description
1 polymer ?
#
loop_
_entity_poly.entity_id
_entity_poly.type
_entity_poly.pdbx_seq_one_letter_code
_entity_poly.pdbx_strand_id
1 'polypeptide(L)'
;MRFICTIAVVVLVLSLGMSEAPAQTLVNRGAIIHVREGALVQVNGNTENREGEIRVSDSARVEFNGDVRIFFGGLYMLKDCLVTVTQNLTINLDGVCWRYDPGVMNVYGTIYNDGDLNNDGEINIGLP
;
A
#
# COMPACT_ATOMS: atom_id res chain seq x y z
N MET A 1 -25.29 -10.52 43.37
CA MET A 1 -25.80 -10.28 42.00
C MET A 1 -25.19 -9.06 41.30
N ARG A 2 -25.03 -7.89 41.93
CA ARG A 2 -24.44 -6.68 41.29
C ARG A 2 -22.99 -6.83 40.79
N PHE A 3 -22.16 -7.61 41.49
CA PHE A 3 -20.77 -7.86 41.08
C PHE A 3 -20.64 -8.74 39.82
N ILE A 4 -21.57 -9.67 39.60
CA ILE A 4 -21.53 -10.59 38.44
C ILE A 4 -21.89 -9.84 37.15
N CYS A 5 -22.86 -8.92 37.18
CA CYS A 5 -23.17 -8.07 36.03
C CYS A 5 -21.99 -7.16 35.63
N THR A 6 -21.23 -6.66 36.59
CA THR A 6 -20.15 -5.72 36.31
C THR A 6 -18.97 -6.41 35.60
N ILE A 7 -18.63 -7.65 36.02
CA ILE A 7 -17.59 -8.44 35.38
C ILE A 7 -17.99 -8.85 33.95
N ALA A 8 -19.25 -9.25 33.75
CA ALA A 8 -19.76 -9.63 32.43
C ALA A 8 -19.69 -8.48 31.40
N VAL A 9 -19.95 -7.24 31.84
CA VAL A 9 -19.88 -6.06 30.96
C VAL A 9 -18.43 -5.72 30.59
N VAL A 10 -17.48 -5.85 31.52
CA VAL A 10 -16.06 -5.56 31.24
C VAL A 10 -15.46 -6.58 30.25
N VAL A 11 -15.80 -7.87 30.40
CA VAL A 11 -15.33 -8.92 29.46
C VAL A 11 -15.91 -8.72 28.06
N LEU A 12 -17.18 -8.29 27.94
CA LEU A 12 -17.82 -8.01 26.65
C LEU A 12 -17.19 -6.79 25.95
N VAL A 13 -16.82 -5.74 26.70
CA VAL A 13 -16.16 -4.55 26.13
C VAL A 13 -14.74 -4.87 25.66
N LEU A 14 -14.02 -5.74 26.38
CA LEU A 14 -12.69 -6.20 25.96
C LEU A 14 -12.76 -7.11 24.72
N SER A 15 -13.79 -7.94 24.57
CA SER A 15 -13.94 -8.79 23.38
C SER A 15 -14.41 -8.02 22.14
N LEU A 16 -15.10 -6.89 22.30
CA LEU A 16 -15.50 -6.01 21.19
C LEU A 16 -14.33 -5.15 20.66
N GLY A 17 -13.26 -4.97 21.44
CA GLY A 17 -12.05 -4.26 21.03
C GLY A 17 -11.06 -5.10 20.21
N MET A 18 -11.31 -6.41 20.05
CA MET A 18 -10.45 -7.35 19.32
C MET A 18 -11.06 -7.81 17.99
N SER A 19 -11.92 -7.00 17.39
CA SER A 19 -12.20 -7.16 15.97
C SER A 19 -11.02 -6.58 15.20
N GLU A 20 -10.00 -7.41 14.91
CA GLU A 20 -9.08 -7.12 13.81
C GLU A 20 -9.96 -6.94 12.56
N ALA A 21 -10.15 -5.68 12.14
CA ALA A 21 -10.83 -5.42 10.89
C ALA A 21 -10.08 -6.22 9.81
N PRO A 22 -10.75 -7.06 9.02
CA PRO A 22 -10.07 -7.82 7.98
C PRO A 22 -9.26 -6.85 7.13
N ALA A 23 -7.94 -7.08 7.09
CA ALA A 23 -7.01 -6.23 6.35
C ALA A 23 -7.55 -6.03 4.93
N GLN A 24 -7.81 -4.77 4.56
CA GLN A 24 -8.43 -4.46 3.27
C GLN A 24 -7.38 -4.61 2.17
N THR A 25 -7.51 -5.66 1.37
CA THR A 25 -6.60 -5.95 0.25
C THR A 25 -7.05 -5.25 -1.03
N LEU A 26 -6.15 -4.52 -1.70
CA LEU A 26 -6.35 -4.09 -3.09
C LEU A 26 -5.84 -5.18 -4.04
N VAL A 27 -6.71 -5.73 -4.89
CA VAL A 27 -6.29 -6.69 -5.93
C VAL A 27 -6.68 -6.14 -7.30
N ASN A 28 -5.69 -5.71 -8.07
CA ASN A 28 -5.89 -5.31 -9.46
C ASN A 28 -5.72 -6.53 -10.38
N ARG A 29 -6.69 -6.75 -11.28
CA ARG A 29 -6.78 -7.91 -12.18
C ARG A 29 -6.96 -7.49 -13.63
N GLY A 30 -6.16 -6.51 -14.08
CA GLY A 30 -6.15 -6.06 -15.48
C GLY A 30 -6.73 -4.66 -15.69
N ALA A 31 -7.15 -3.96 -14.63
CA ALA A 31 -7.61 -2.58 -14.76
C ALA A 31 -6.44 -1.60 -14.77
N ILE A 32 -6.68 -0.41 -15.31
CA ILE A 32 -5.83 0.76 -15.07
C ILE A 32 -6.48 1.58 -13.97
N ILE A 33 -5.83 1.65 -12.81
CA ILE A 33 -6.23 2.46 -11.67
C ILE A 33 -5.53 3.82 -11.79
N HIS A 34 -6.31 4.90 -11.75
CA HIS A 34 -5.79 6.26 -11.78
C HIS A 34 -6.06 6.94 -10.44
N VAL A 35 -4.99 7.39 -9.77
CA VAL A 35 -5.05 8.23 -8.57
C VAL A 35 -4.40 9.57 -8.93
N ARG A 36 -5.19 10.65 -8.95
CA ARG A 36 -4.76 11.94 -9.52
C ARG A 36 -5.25 13.11 -8.69
N GLU A 37 -4.80 14.31 -9.05
CA GLU A 37 -5.37 15.60 -8.62
C GLU A 37 -5.40 15.77 -7.10
N GLY A 38 -4.29 15.44 -6.43
CA GLY A 38 -4.18 15.55 -4.97
C GLY A 38 -5.02 14.55 -4.19
N ALA A 39 -5.61 13.54 -4.84
CA ALA A 39 -6.35 12.49 -4.16
C ALA A 39 -5.49 11.76 -3.12
N LEU A 40 -6.13 11.35 -2.03
CA LEU A 40 -5.56 10.48 -1.01
C LEU A 40 -6.19 9.09 -1.12
N VAL A 41 -5.35 8.06 -1.26
CA VAL A 41 -5.77 6.65 -1.21
C VAL A 41 -4.98 5.95 -0.11
N GLN A 42 -5.69 5.22 0.74
CA GLN A 42 -5.10 4.36 1.76
C GLN A 42 -5.58 2.93 1.55
N VAL A 43 -4.65 1.98 1.46
CA VAL A 43 -4.93 0.55 1.42
C VAL A 43 -4.46 -0.05 2.74
N ASN A 44 -5.40 -0.43 3.60
CA ASN A 44 -5.13 -0.89 4.97
C ASN A 44 -4.70 -2.35 5.09
N GLY A 45 -4.41 -3.00 3.96
CA GLY A 45 -3.92 -4.37 3.87
C GLY A 45 -2.95 -4.51 2.70
N ASN A 46 -2.76 -5.74 2.25
CA ASN A 46 -1.83 -6.03 1.16
C ASN A 46 -2.36 -5.50 -0.18
N THR A 47 -1.45 -5.21 -1.10
CA THR A 47 -1.79 -4.85 -2.47
C THR A 47 -1.18 -5.86 -3.42
N GLU A 48 -1.99 -6.38 -4.34
CA GLU A 48 -1.56 -7.26 -5.42
C GLU A 48 -1.94 -6.66 -6.77
N ASN A 49 -0.94 -6.32 -7.59
CA ASN A 49 -1.14 -6.02 -9.00
C ASN A 49 -0.91 -7.30 -9.79
N ARG A 50 -1.99 -8.04 -10.08
CA ARG A 50 -1.93 -9.31 -10.82
C ARG A 50 -1.88 -9.10 -12.32
N GLU A 51 -2.45 -8.00 -12.80
CA GLU A 51 -2.41 -7.54 -14.20
C GLU A 51 -2.87 -6.06 -14.22
N GLY A 52 -2.55 -5.34 -15.29
CA GLY A 52 -2.93 -3.93 -15.46
C GLY A 52 -1.96 -2.99 -14.74
N GLU A 53 -2.42 -1.77 -14.43
CA GLU A 53 -1.53 -0.72 -13.94
C GLU A 53 -2.15 0.10 -12.82
N ILE A 54 -1.31 0.57 -11.90
CA ILE A 54 -1.66 1.58 -10.90
C ILE A 54 -0.85 2.82 -11.22
N ARG A 55 -1.51 3.90 -11.62
CA ARG A 55 -0.88 5.18 -11.96
C ARG A 55 -1.25 6.23 -10.91
N VAL A 56 -0.24 6.77 -10.25
CA VAL A 56 -0.36 7.86 -9.29
C VAL A 56 0.22 9.12 -9.91
N SER A 57 -0.50 10.25 -9.92
CA SER A 57 -0.03 11.49 -10.54
C SER A 57 -0.56 12.75 -9.87
N ASP A 58 -0.02 13.91 -10.28
CA ASP A 58 -0.55 15.26 -10.00
C ASP A 58 -0.78 15.49 -8.49
N SER A 59 0.31 15.52 -7.73
CA SER A 59 0.35 15.69 -6.27
C SER A 59 -0.42 14.65 -5.44
N ALA A 60 -0.97 13.59 -6.06
CA ALA A 60 -1.71 12.56 -5.34
C ALA A 60 -0.83 11.78 -4.35
N ARG A 61 -1.48 11.23 -3.33
CA ARG A 61 -0.84 10.48 -2.24
C ARG A 61 -1.46 9.09 -2.11
N VAL A 62 -0.61 8.06 -2.14
CA VAL A 62 -1.04 6.68 -1.91
C VAL A 62 -0.24 6.06 -0.78
N GLU A 63 -0.93 5.48 0.18
CA GLU A 63 -0.34 4.78 1.31
C GLU A 63 -0.79 3.32 1.29
N PHE A 64 0.17 2.43 1.07
CA PHE A 64 -0.01 0.99 1.15
C PHE A 64 0.48 0.53 2.53
N ASN A 65 -0.46 0.24 3.43
CA ASN A 65 -0.17 -0.12 4.82
C ASN A 65 0.24 -1.59 5.00
N GLY A 66 0.22 -2.39 3.93
CA GLY A 66 0.68 -3.78 3.89
C GLY A 66 1.76 -4.00 2.82
N ASP A 67 2.04 -5.27 2.53
CA ASP A 67 2.95 -5.64 1.45
C ASP A 67 2.35 -5.26 0.08
N VAL A 68 3.18 -4.74 -0.82
CA VAL A 68 2.81 -4.49 -2.22
C VAL A 68 3.53 -5.52 -3.08
N ARG A 69 2.78 -6.27 -3.89
CA ARG A 69 3.33 -7.22 -4.86
C ARG A 69 2.85 -6.93 -6.26
N ILE A 70 3.79 -6.74 -7.18
CA ILE A 70 3.54 -6.54 -8.61
C ILE A 70 3.91 -7.84 -9.31
N PHE A 71 2.90 -8.61 -9.74
CA PHE A 71 3.12 -9.85 -10.48
C PHE A 71 3.33 -9.58 -11.98
N PHE A 72 2.46 -8.76 -12.55
CA PHE A 72 2.48 -8.33 -13.95
C PHE A 72 2.05 -6.86 -14.04
N GLY A 73 2.37 -6.18 -15.15
CA GLY A 73 2.00 -4.79 -15.37
C GLY A 73 2.82 -3.85 -14.51
N GLY A 74 2.24 -2.79 -13.91
CA GLY A 74 3.09 -1.93 -13.10
C GLY A 74 2.47 -0.89 -12.17
N LEU A 75 3.32 -0.40 -11.27
CA LEU A 75 3.09 0.74 -10.39
C LEU A 75 3.88 1.93 -10.92
N TYR A 76 3.17 2.94 -11.38
CA TYR A 76 3.74 4.13 -12.02
C TYR A 76 3.46 5.37 -11.19
N MET A 77 4.52 6.04 -10.77
CA MET A 77 4.47 7.26 -9.99
C MET A 77 4.90 8.41 -10.89
N LEU A 78 3.92 9.12 -11.45
CA LEU A 78 4.11 10.14 -12.47
C LEU A 78 4.15 11.52 -11.81
N LYS A 79 5.13 12.35 -12.15
CA LYS A 79 5.27 13.72 -11.63
C LYS A 79 5.47 13.77 -10.11
N ASP A 80 4.83 14.74 -9.44
CA ASP A 80 4.99 15.20 -8.06
C ASP A 80 4.15 14.42 -7.02
N CYS A 81 3.86 13.16 -7.27
CA CYS A 81 3.12 12.32 -6.33
C CYS A 81 3.97 11.78 -5.17
N LEU A 82 3.30 11.35 -4.10
CA LEU A 82 3.93 10.62 -2.98
C LEU A 82 3.32 9.23 -2.86
N VAL A 83 4.16 8.20 -2.83
CA VAL A 83 3.72 6.84 -2.52
C VAL A 83 4.53 6.28 -1.36
N THR A 84 3.82 5.74 -0.37
CA THR A 84 4.43 5.08 0.78
C THR A 84 4.00 3.62 0.81
N VAL A 85 4.98 2.72 0.93
CA VAL A 85 4.81 1.29 1.22
C VAL A 85 5.37 1.06 2.62
N THR A 86 4.49 0.76 3.59
CA THR A 86 4.91 0.64 4.99
C THR A 86 5.57 -0.70 5.31
N GLN A 87 5.33 -1.73 4.49
CA GLN A 87 5.94 -3.04 4.58
C GLN A 87 6.88 -3.26 3.38
N ASN A 88 6.83 -4.42 2.73
CA ASN A 88 7.72 -4.75 1.63
C ASN A 88 7.10 -4.42 0.27
N LEU A 89 7.97 -4.08 -0.68
CA LEU A 89 7.64 -4.03 -2.10
C LEU A 89 8.26 -5.24 -2.78
N THR A 90 7.47 -6.06 -3.45
CA THR A 90 7.94 -7.14 -4.32
C THR A 90 7.59 -6.83 -5.77
N ILE A 91 8.60 -6.80 -6.63
CA ILE A 91 8.48 -6.64 -8.07
C ILE A 91 8.92 -7.96 -8.70
N ASN A 92 7.96 -8.77 -9.15
CA ASN A 92 8.27 -10.05 -9.80
C ASN A 92 8.83 -9.81 -11.20
N LEU A 93 9.32 -10.87 -11.84
CA LEU A 93 9.97 -10.86 -13.16
C LEU A 93 9.24 -10.03 -14.24
N ASP A 94 7.91 -10.13 -14.33
CA ASP A 94 7.09 -9.41 -15.32
C ASP A 94 6.43 -8.14 -14.77
N GLY A 95 6.83 -7.74 -13.56
CA GLY A 95 6.36 -6.54 -12.88
C GLY A 95 7.26 -5.34 -13.16
N VAL A 96 6.64 -4.16 -13.23
CA VAL A 96 7.33 -2.89 -13.40
C VAL A 96 6.98 -1.94 -12.26
N CYS A 97 7.99 -1.35 -11.64
CA CYS A 97 7.83 -0.18 -10.79
C CYS A 97 8.61 0.98 -11.40
N TRP A 98 7.93 2.10 -11.66
CA TRP A 98 8.56 3.28 -12.23
C TRP A 98 8.27 4.52 -11.41
N ARG A 99 9.35 5.17 -10.95
CA ARG A 99 9.33 6.45 -10.24
C ARG A 99 9.94 7.56 -11.11
N TYR A 100 9.14 8.55 -11.51
CA TYR A 100 9.43 9.49 -12.61
C TYR A 100 10.00 10.90 -12.34
N ASP A 101 10.56 11.35 -11.22
CA ASP A 101 10.78 12.82 -10.95
C ASP A 101 9.49 13.71 -11.07
N PRO A 102 9.25 14.72 -10.20
CA PRO A 102 9.92 15.07 -8.96
C PRO A 102 9.32 14.47 -7.67
N GLY A 103 8.29 13.62 -7.76
CA GLY A 103 7.71 12.91 -6.60
C GLY A 103 8.67 12.02 -5.78
N VAL A 104 8.13 11.35 -4.78
CA VAL A 104 8.90 10.51 -3.84
C VAL A 104 8.22 9.17 -3.63
N MET A 105 9.01 8.10 -3.57
CA MET A 105 8.58 6.80 -3.06
C MET A 105 9.28 6.50 -1.74
N ASN A 106 8.52 6.10 -0.72
CA ASN A 106 9.08 5.57 0.51
C ASN A 106 8.71 4.09 0.64
N VAL A 107 9.69 3.23 0.90
CA VAL A 107 9.49 1.82 1.26
C VAL A 107 10.15 1.57 2.59
N TYR A 108 9.37 1.39 3.65
CA TYR A 108 9.94 1.22 5.00
C TYR A 108 10.46 -0.18 5.26
N GLY A 109 9.93 -1.19 4.56
CA GLY A 109 10.47 -2.54 4.54
C GLY A 109 11.55 -2.73 3.48
N THR A 110 11.56 -3.91 2.88
CA THR A 110 12.52 -4.30 1.84
C THR A 110 11.90 -4.18 0.45
N ILE A 111 12.72 -3.79 -0.54
CA ILE A 111 12.39 -3.99 -1.96
C ILE A 111 13.01 -5.31 -2.44
N TYR A 112 12.16 -6.27 -2.80
CA TYR A 112 12.53 -7.49 -3.51
C TYR A 112 12.27 -7.29 -5.00
N ASN A 113 13.32 -7.19 -5.82
CA ASN A 113 13.20 -6.89 -7.24
C ASN A 113 13.78 -7.99 -8.13
N ASP A 114 12.88 -8.73 -8.79
CA ASP A 114 13.19 -9.67 -9.86
C ASP A 114 12.83 -9.12 -11.25
N GLY A 115 12.01 -8.06 -11.31
CA GLY A 115 11.60 -7.37 -12.54
C GLY A 115 12.27 -6.01 -12.74
N ASP A 116 11.51 -5.05 -13.27
CA ASP A 116 12.02 -3.71 -13.60
C ASP A 116 11.71 -2.69 -12.51
N LEU A 117 12.76 -2.12 -11.91
CA LEU A 117 12.68 -0.96 -11.03
C LEU A 117 13.41 0.22 -11.69
N ASN A 118 12.66 1.20 -12.17
CA ASN A 118 13.18 2.42 -12.77
C ASN A 118 12.95 3.62 -11.85
N ASN A 119 13.98 4.44 -11.68
CA ASN A 119 13.90 5.64 -10.85
C ASN A 119 14.63 6.83 -11.49
N ASP A 120 13.86 7.84 -11.81
CA ASP A 120 14.32 9.16 -12.25
C ASP A 120 14.19 10.22 -11.13
N GLY A 121 13.53 9.89 -10.02
CA GLY A 121 13.33 10.78 -8.86
C GLY A 121 13.98 10.25 -7.58
N GLU A 122 13.23 10.26 -6.46
CA GLU A 122 13.70 9.76 -5.16
C GLU A 122 12.95 8.49 -4.72
N ILE A 123 13.72 7.48 -4.29
CA ILE A 123 13.23 6.30 -3.56
C ILE A 123 14.00 6.21 -2.24
N ASN A 124 13.27 6.26 -1.13
CA ASN A 124 13.78 6.03 0.20
C ASN A 124 13.48 4.60 0.65
N ILE A 125 14.48 3.89 1.18
CA ILE A 125 14.36 2.50 1.61
C ILE A 125 14.79 2.37 3.07
N GLY A 126 13.94 1.72 3.88
CA GLY A 126 14.13 1.53 5.31
C GLY A 126 13.36 2.55 6.16
N LEU A 127 13.27 2.25 7.45
CA LEU A 127 12.82 3.23 8.45
C LEU A 127 13.91 4.30 8.64
N PRO A 128 13.55 5.58 8.83
CA PRO A 128 14.50 6.63 9.21
C PRO A 128 15.13 6.39 10.59
#